data_AF-A0A8S4H0T0-F1
#
_entry.id   AF-A0A8S4H0T0-F1
#
_cell.length_a   1.000
_cell.length_b   1.000
_cell.length_c   1.000
_cell.angle_alpha   90.00
_cell.angle_beta   90.00
_cell.angle_gamma   90.00
#
_symmetry.space_group_name_H-M   'P 1'
#
loop_
_entity.id
_entity.type
_entity.pdbx_description
1 polymer ?
#
loop_
_entity_poly.entity_id
_entity_poly.type
_entity_poly.pdbx_seq_one_letter_code
_entity_poly.pdbx_strand_id
1 'polypeptide(L)'
;MADLCLCAAAGRGAAVREGASMRFHRTPVITCRRRPACERPGQVRAMPSTTTATRAPSETQPRPGPGNGDQRYPYIDQSYPGLQVLNEEPPVYLIRNFLSEAHCDALRAAAVEGVLPEIQYDNSVHLDAAKLRLLAPIAVLGAVPPALHAAEAGASTAQILAAGGQALGIAAAGMFVLTRVVVLAVQASIGGKIFSGSKWTTRELRAATPEAGSDEAGVQRNALRANAIAARAAFVDAYTRLIDTPESHLEEPMVTRYQEGDYQLTHIDARTAGDMGEDMEAFMARGGQRLVQCVCYLSGDDEGTGGATSFDHPCMEGLKVAPTRGSALVFFPAFRDGRSDDRMTHSGQRVDSGEKWIVNSWACEKAVEVLPQHAPRSA
;
A
#
# COMPACT_ATOMS: atom_id res chain seq x y z
N MET A 1 -5.63 -45.61 44.60
CA MET A 1 -4.43 -44.99 45.20
C MET A 1 -3.27 -45.94 45.00
N ALA A 2 -2.37 -45.64 44.07
CA ALA A 2 -1.01 -46.15 43.99
C ALA A 2 -0.29 -45.43 42.86
N ASP A 3 0.89 -44.93 43.20
CA ASP A 3 1.91 -44.34 42.34
C ASP A 3 2.36 -45.24 41.18
N LEU A 4 2.92 -44.62 40.14
CA LEU A 4 4.16 -45.13 39.55
C LEU A 4 4.90 -44.04 38.76
N CYS A 5 6.10 -43.77 39.27
CA CYS A 5 7.18 -42.97 38.72
C CYS A 5 8.21 -43.92 38.05
N LEU A 6 8.82 -43.52 36.94
CA LEU A 6 10.13 -44.01 36.45
C LEU A 6 10.58 -43.02 35.34
N CYS A 7 11.61 -42.18 35.56
CA CYS A 7 13.02 -42.34 35.13
C CYS A 7 13.22 -42.81 33.68
N ALA A 8 14.25 -42.45 32.90
CA ALA A 8 15.35 -41.49 32.89
C ALA A 8 16.22 -41.93 31.68
N ALA A 9 16.83 -41.02 30.91
CA ALA A 9 18.09 -41.33 30.21
C ALA A 9 18.83 -40.05 29.81
N ALA A 10 20.00 -39.89 30.41
CA ALA A 10 21.00 -38.89 30.09
C ALA A 10 22.01 -39.44 29.07
N GLY A 11 22.60 -38.56 28.27
CA GLY A 11 23.80 -38.84 27.49
C GLY A 11 24.68 -37.59 27.41
N ARG A 12 25.79 -37.58 28.15
CA ARG A 12 26.90 -36.61 28.04
C ARG A 12 28.07 -37.27 27.29
N GLY A 13 28.82 -36.46 26.55
CA GLY A 13 30.20 -36.71 26.09
C GLY A 13 30.61 -35.55 25.16
N ALA A 14 31.31 -34.50 25.62
CA ALA A 14 32.73 -34.38 25.98
C ALA A 14 33.69 -34.21 24.77
N ALA A 15 34.04 -32.93 24.52
CA ALA A 15 35.33 -32.31 24.19
C ALA A 15 36.31 -32.93 23.16
N VAL A 16 36.72 -32.09 22.18
CA VAL A 16 38.13 -31.90 21.79
C VAL A 16 38.37 -30.42 21.43
N ARG A 17 39.45 -29.86 22.00
CA ARG A 17 40.10 -28.58 21.69
C ARG A 17 41.31 -28.84 20.80
N GLU A 18 41.55 -27.98 19.81
CA GLU A 18 42.86 -27.54 19.26
C GLU A 18 42.50 -26.56 18.12
N GLY A 19 43.05 -25.36 17.95
CA GLY A 19 44.36 -24.84 18.33
C GLY A 19 45.12 -24.46 17.07
N ALA A 20 44.86 -23.30 16.46
CA ALA A 20 45.79 -22.70 15.50
C ALA A 20 45.65 -21.17 15.47
N SER A 21 46.75 -20.54 15.85
CA SER A 21 47.05 -19.11 15.90
C SER A 21 47.62 -18.63 14.56
N MET A 22 47.81 -17.31 14.46
CA MET A 22 48.65 -16.56 13.49
C MET A 22 47.92 -16.11 12.22
N ARG A 23 48.03 -14.87 11.75
CA ARG A 23 48.92 -13.74 12.07
C ARG A 23 48.31 -12.46 11.50
N PHE A 24 48.47 -11.35 12.21
CA PHE A 24 48.32 -10.00 11.70
C PHE A 24 49.26 -9.76 10.51
N HIS A 25 48.76 -9.16 9.43
CA HIS A 25 49.58 -8.43 8.48
C HIS A 25 49.22 -6.95 8.54
N ARG A 26 50.17 -6.19 9.09
CA ARG A 26 50.24 -4.74 9.00
C ARG A 26 50.52 -4.34 7.54
N THR A 27 49.94 -3.21 7.20
CA THR A 27 50.09 -2.33 6.04
C THR A 27 51.51 -2.24 5.45
N PRO A 28 51.60 -1.76 4.20
CA PRO A 28 52.36 -0.54 4.00
C PRO A 28 51.46 0.60 3.52
N VAL A 29 51.54 1.67 4.30
CA VAL A 29 51.20 3.04 3.98
C VAL A 29 52.03 3.48 2.77
N ILE A 30 51.40 3.96 1.71
CA ILE A 30 52.06 4.76 0.67
C ILE A 30 51.86 6.23 1.02
N THR A 31 52.87 6.84 1.62
CA THR A 31 52.97 8.29 1.83
C THR A 31 53.83 8.95 0.75
N CYS A 32 53.23 9.96 0.13
CA CYS A 32 53.79 11.27 -0.19
C CYS A 32 55.14 11.37 -0.95
N ARG A 33 55.08 11.94 -2.17
CA ARG A 33 56.01 13.02 -2.54
C ARG A 33 55.26 14.19 -3.18
N ARG A 34 55.45 15.37 -2.57
CA ARG A 34 55.07 16.70 -3.04
C ARG A 34 56.23 17.34 -3.82
N ARG A 35 55.85 18.11 -4.86
CA ARG A 35 56.38 19.43 -5.33
C ARG A 35 57.70 19.48 -6.12
N PRO A 36 57.97 20.53 -6.96
CA PRO A 36 57.58 21.98 -6.88
C PRO A 36 56.76 22.52 -8.08
N ALA A 37 55.90 23.55 -7.95
CA ALA A 37 56.13 25.02 -7.99
C ALA A 37 56.80 25.48 -9.31
N CYS A 38 56.47 26.54 -10.04
CA CYS A 38 55.80 27.83 -9.79
C CYS A 38 55.66 28.55 -11.16
N GLU A 39 54.65 29.42 -11.36
CA GLU A 39 54.64 30.67 -12.19
C GLU A 39 53.18 31.07 -12.44
N ARG A 40 52.59 31.99 -11.66
CA ARG A 40 52.57 33.48 -11.71
C ARG A 40 51.39 34.08 -12.52
N PRO A 41 50.92 35.29 -12.15
CA PRO A 41 49.50 35.66 -12.15
C PRO A 41 49.11 36.61 -13.28
N GLY A 42 47.83 36.59 -13.68
CA GLY A 42 47.30 37.56 -14.63
C GLY A 42 45.78 37.60 -14.72
N GLN A 43 45.23 38.74 -14.27
CA GLN A 43 44.01 39.39 -14.72
C GLN A 43 42.63 38.84 -14.28
N VAL A 44 42.12 39.53 -13.26
CA VAL A 44 40.70 39.78 -13.01
C VAL A 44 40.04 40.33 -14.27
N ARG A 45 38.96 39.68 -14.74
CA ARG A 45 38.06 40.24 -15.74
C ARG A 45 36.62 40.15 -15.26
N ALA A 46 35.92 41.27 -15.42
CA ALA A 46 34.63 41.59 -14.83
C ALA A 46 33.48 40.65 -15.28
N MET A 47 32.58 40.41 -14.33
CA MET A 47 31.27 39.77 -14.51
C MET A 47 30.36 40.63 -15.41
N PRO A 48 29.59 40.04 -16.34
CA PRO A 48 28.36 40.64 -16.82
C PRO A 48 27.18 40.16 -15.97
N SER A 49 26.49 41.13 -15.39
CA SER A 49 25.15 41.01 -14.84
C SER A 49 24.16 40.61 -15.94
N THR A 50 23.46 39.48 -15.76
CA THR A 50 22.32 39.14 -16.59
C THR A 50 21.11 38.81 -15.73
N THR A 51 20.10 39.62 -15.95
CA THR A 51 18.75 39.71 -15.40
C THR A 51 18.06 38.35 -15.23
N THR A 52 17.50 38.14 -14.05
CA THR A 52 16.61 37.04 -13.68
C THR A 52 15.33 37.11 -14.52
N ALA A 53 15.16 36.17 -15.46
CA ALA A 53 13.88 35.90 -16.09
C ALA A 53 13.26 34.68 -15.41
N THR A 54 12.20 34.90 -14.64
CA THR A 54 11.36 33.86 -14.05
C THR A 54 10.73 33.02 -15.17
N ARG A 55 11.26 31.83 -15.41
CA ARG A 55 10.70 30.85 -16.33
C ARG A 55 9.69 29.99 -15.56
N ALA A 56 8.42 30.07 -15.96
CA ALA A 56 7.36 29.20 -15.48
C ALA A 56 7.73 27.71 -15.67
N PRO A 57 7.31 26.80 -14.78
CA PRO A 57 7.58 25.38 -14.94
C PRO A 57 6.89 24.89 -16.21
N SER A 58 7.66 24.39 -17.18
CA SER A 58 7.09 23.75 -18.36
C SER A 58 6.54 22.40 -17.95
N GLU A 59 5.23 22.21 -18.07
CA GLU A 59 4.60 20.90 -18.14
C GLU A 59 5.33 20.09 -19.22
N THR A 60 6.19 19.19 -18.76
CA THR A 60 6.93 18.30 -19.65
C THR A 60 5.99 17.16 -19.91
N GLN A 61 5.36 17.15 -21.09
CA GLN A 61 4.56 15.99 -21.51
C GLN A 61 5.44 14.73 -21.45
N PRO A 62 4.90 13.59 -20.96
CA PRO A 62 5.65 12.35 -20.92
C PRO A 62 6.14 11.98 -22.32
N ARG A 63 7.41 11.59 -22.43
CA ARG A 63 7.97 11.16 -23.70
C ARG A 63 7.35 9.82 -24.06
N PRO A 64 6.82 9.61 -25.27
CA PRO A 64 6.38 8.28 -25.66
C PRO A 64 7.61 7.36 -25.71
N GLY A 65 7.64 6.38 -24.80
CA GLY A 65 8.63 5.30 -24.80
C GLY A 65 8.58 4.50 -26.10
N PRO A 66 9.65 3.74 -26.44
CA PRO A 66 9.73 3.01 -27.69
C PRO A 66 8.64 1.93 -27.73
N GLY A 67 7.61 2.17 -28.56
CA GLY A 67 6.50 1.26 -28.75
C GLY A 67 6.94 0.00 -29.48
N ASN A 68 6.62 -1.15 -28.89
CA ASN A 68 6.51 -2.42 -29.61
C ASN A 68 5.51 -3.32 -28.87
N GLY A 69 4.43 -3.72 -29.56
CA GLY A 69 3.52 -4.84 -29.22
C GLY A 69 2.77 -4.77 -27.89
N ASP A 70 1.48 -4.42 -27.95
CA ASP A 70 0.45 -4.75 -26.93
C ASP A 70 0.89 -4.63 -25.45
N GLN A 71 1.39 -3.45 -25.03
CA GLN A 71 1.64 -3.19 -23.61
C GLN A 71 0.31 -2.99 -22.87
N ARG A 72 -0.26 -4.11 -22.44
CA ARG A 72 -1.50 -4.17 -21.65
C ARG A 72 -1.34 -3.48 -20.29
N TYR A 73 -0.14 -3.46 -19.72
CA TYR A 73 0.17 -2.80 -18.45
C TYR A 73 0.87 -1.44 -18.64
N PRO A 74 0.77 -0.54 -17.64
CA PRO A 74 1.60 0.65 -17.56
C PRO A 74 3.10 0.38 -17.73
N TYR A 75 3.83 1.38 -18.21
CA TYR A 75 5.28 1.29 -18.42
C TYR A 75 6.04 1.08 -17.09
N ILE A 76 7.11 0.29 -17.16
CA ILE A 76 8.11 0.17 -16.11
C ILE A 76 9.49 0.01 -16.77
N ASP A 77 10.49 0.71 -16.25
CA ASP A 77 11.88 0.57 -16.70
C ASP A 77 12.47 -0.76 -16.21
N GLN A 78 12.46 -1.78 -17.07
CA GLN A 78 13.04 -3.08 -16.75
C GLN A 78 14.57 -3.05 -16.57
N SER A 79 15.24 -1.96 -16.94
CA SER A 79 16.68 -1.76 -16.70
C SER A 79 16.98 -1.11 -15.34
N TYR A 80 15.95 -0.80 -14.55
CA TYR A 80 16.11 -0.14 -13.26
C TYR A 80 17.00 -0.98 -12.32
N PRO A 81 18.02 -0.38 -11.69
CA PRO A 81 18.95 -1.11 -10.83
C PRO A 81 18.25 -1.89 -9.71
N GLY A 82 18.61 -3.16 -9.54
CA GLY A 82 18.08 -4.02 -8.49
C GLY A 82 16.69 -4.60 -8.76
N LEU A 83 16.11 -4.35 -9.94
CA LEU A 83 14.84 -4.94 -10.37
C LEU A 83 14.95 -6.45 -10.59
N GLN A 84 13.99 -7.18 -10.07
CA GLN A 84 13.80 -8.63 -10.20
C GLN A 84 12.36 -8.89 -10.62
N VAL A 85 12.16 -9.73 -11.63
CA VAL A 85 10.84 -10.19 -12.04
C VAL A 85 10.45 -11.37 -11.15
N LEU A 86 9.39 -11.22 -10.35
CA LEU A 86 8.85 -12.28 -9.49
C LEU A 86 7.73 -13.06 -10.17
N ASN A 87 6.97 -12.41 -11.04
CA ASN A 87 5.97 -13.03 -11.91
C ASN A 87 5.90 -12.27 -13.23
N GLU A 88 5.73 -12.99 -14.35
CA GLU A 88 5.64 -12.36 -15.68
C GLU A 88 4.21 -11.96 -16.03
N GLU A 89 3.22 -12.81 -15.74
CA GLU A 89 1.82 -12.60 -16.09
C GLU A 89 0.89 -13.11 -14.97
N PRO A 90 0.19 -12.23 -14.25
CA PRO A 90 0.30 -10.76 -14.28
C PRO A 90 1.62 -10.26 -13.63
N PRO A 91 2.24 -9.17 -14.10
CA PRO A 91 3.60 -8.82 -13.74
C PRO A 91 3.75 -8.34 -12.29
N VAL A 92 4.72 -8.89 -11.58
CA VAL A 92 5.11 -8.49 -10.22
C VAL A 92 6.63 -8.32 -10.17
N TYR A 93 7.09 -7.16 -9.70
CA TYR A 93 8.49 -6.80 -9.64
C TYR A 93 8.94 -6.52 -8.20
N LEU A 94 10.16 -6.94 -7.88
CA LEU A 94 10.85 -6.59 -6.65
C LEU A 94 12.09 -5.77 -6.97
N ILE A 95 12.21 -4.58 -6.41
CA ILE A 95 13.33 -3.68 -6.61
C ILE A 95 14.13 -3.62 -5.31
N ARG A 96 15.33 -4.20 -5.32
CA ARG A 96 16.26 -4.17 -4.18
C ARG A 96 16.91 -2.78 -4.07
N ASN A 97 17.18 -2.35 -2.83
CA ASN A 97 17.81 -1.06 -2.55
C ASN A 97 17.06 0.14 -3.17
N PHE A 98 15.73 0.05 -3.24
CA PHE A 98 14.87 1.10 -3.77
C PHE A 98 14.94 2.37 -2.90
N LEU A 99 14.99 2.19 -1.58
CA LEU A 99 15.15 3.26 -0.61
C LEU A 99 16.30 2.92 0.35
N SER A 100 17.10 3.92 0.74
CA SER A 100 18.20 3.71 1.68
C SER A 100 17.68 3.40 3.09
N GLU A 101 18.47 2.68 3.89
CA GLU A 101 18.11 2.40 5.28
C GLU A 101 17.89 3.68 6.10
N ALA A 102 18.73 4.69 5.88
CA ALA A 102 18.59 5.99 6.56
C ALA A 102 17.27 6.70 6.22
N HIS A 103 16.81 6.62 4.97
CA HIS A 103 15.50 7.13 4.57
C HIS A 103 14.35 6.29 5.17
N CYS A 104 14.54 4.97 5.29
CA CYS A 104 13.56 4.12 5.95
C CYS A 104 13.38 4.51 7.42
N ASP A 105 14.50 4.69 8.14
CA ASP A 105 14.49 5.07 9.55
C ASP A 105 13.94 6.49 9.75
N ALA A 106 14.21 7.42 8.82
CA ALA A 106 13.65 8.77 8.86
C ALA A 106 12.12 8.79 8.78
N LEU A 107 11.52 8.00 7.89
CA LEU A 107 10.05 7.91 7.77
C LEU A 107 9.42 7.25 9.01
N ARG A 108 10.05 6.20 9.54
CA ARG A 108 9.60 5.52 10.77
C ARG A 108 9.65 6.46 11.97
N ALA A 109 10.78 7.15 12.17
CA ALA A 109 10.95 8.10 13.26
C ALA A 109 9.94 9.25 13.16
N ALA A 110 9.70 9.79 11.97
CA ALA A 110 8.71 10.85 11.78
C ALA A 110 7.27 10.41 12.14
N ALA A 111 6.91 9.16 11.85
CA ALA A 111 5.62 8.61 12.25
C ALA A 111 5.51 8.45 13.77
N VAL A 112 6.52 7.85 14.42
CA VAL A 112 6.50 7.58 15.87
C VAL A 112 6.55 8.86 16.70
N GLU A 113 7.35 9.85 16.28
CA GLU A 113 7.55 11.11 17.00
C GLU A 113 6.44 12.15 16.71
N GLY A 114 5.40 11.76 15.98
CA GLY A 114 4.24 12.61 15.71
C GLY A 114 4.52 13.80 14.78
N VAL A 115 5.49 13.66 13.88
CA VAL A 115 5.73 14.62 12.79
C VAL A 115 4.73 14.40 11.66
N LEU A 116 4.30 13.15 11.45
CA LEU A 116 3.28 12.81 10.47
C LEU A 116 1.89 12.76 11.12
N PRO A 117 0.85 13.33 10.48
CA PRO A 117 -0.52 13.17 10.95
C PRO A 117 -1.01 11.72 10.76
N GLU A 118 -1.57 11.13 11.81
CA GLU A 118 -2.20 9.80 11.74
C GLU A 118 -3.56 9.88 11.05
N ILE A 119 -3.85 8.92 10.17
CA ILE A 119 -5.10 8.79 9.44
C ILE A 119 -5.99 7.79 10.16
N GLN A 120 -7.21 8.20 10.51
CA GLN A 120 -8.21 7.25 11.01
C GLN A 120 -8.76 6.40 9.85
N TYR A 121 -8.54 5.09 9.92
CA TYR A 121 -9.01 4.15 8.91
C TYR A 121 -10.42 3.66 9.26
N ASP A 122 -11.37 3.84 8.34
CA ASP A 122 -12.71 3.26 8.48
C ASP A 122 -12.64 1.76 8.19
N ASN A 123 -13.02 0.95 9.18
CA ASN A 123 -13.00 -0.51 9.13
C ASN A 123 -14.40 -1.09 8.80
N SER A 124 -15.25 -0.29 8.17
CA SER A 124 -16.61 -0.66 7.80
C SER A 124 -16.63 -1.86 6.83
N VAL A 125 -17.49 -2.84 7.16
CA VAL A 125 -17.78 -3.99 6.30
C VAL A 125 -19.02 -3.66 5.49
N HIS A 126 -18.87 -3.53 4.18
CA HIS A 126 -19.96 -3.31 3.26
C HIS A 126 -20.30 -4.60 2.50
N LEU A 127 -21.59 -4.89 2.36
CA LEU A 127 -22.06 -5.90 1.40
C LEU A 127 -22.33 -5.22 0.06
N ASP A 128 -21.91 -5.89 -1.01
CA ASP A 128 -22.21 -5.49 -2.37
C ASP A 128 -23.71 -5.67 -2.66
N ALA A 129 -24.45 -4.56 -2.65
CA ALA A 129 -25.88 -4.54 -2.93
C ALA A 129 -26.20 -4.95 -4.38
N ALA A 130 -25.27 -4.76 -5.32
CA ALA A 130 -25.44 -5.20 -6.70
C ALA A 130 -25.34 -6.73 -6.83
N LYS A 131 -24.61 -7.42 -5.94
CA LYS A 131 -24.69 -8.89 -5.83
C LYS A 131 -25.98 -9.36 -5.17
N LEU A 132 -26.54 -8.57 -4.25
CA LEU A 132 -27.83 -8.87 -3.60
C LEU A 132 -29.03 -8.75 -4.56
N ARG A 133 -28.91 -8.03 -5.70
CA ARG A 133 -29.99 -7.95 -6.71
C ARG A 133 -30.41 -9.31 -7.26
N LEU A 134 -29.52 -10.30 -7.23
CA LEU A 134 -29.80 -11.68 -7.66
C LEU A 134 -30.83 -12.37 -6.75
N LEU A 135 -31.09 -11.84 -5.55
CA LEU A 135 -32.08 -12.35 -4.62
C LEU A 135 -33.49 -11.80 -4.90
N ALA A 136 -33.61 -10.68 -5.63
CA ALA A 136 -34.91 -10.08 -5.95
C ALA A 136 -35.81 -11.00 -6.81
N PRO A 137 -35.31 -11.67 -7.87
CA PRO A 137 -36.10 -12.67 -8.60
C PRO A 137 -36.57 -13.83 -7.73
N ILE A 138 -35.76 -14.26 -6.76
CA ILE A 138 -36.11 -15.34 -5.83
C ILE A 138 -37.26 -14.91 -4.92
N ALA A 139 -37.22 -13.67 -4.39
CA ALA A 139 -38.29 -13.11 -3.58
C ALA A 139 -39.61 -12.97 -4.39
N VAL A 140 -39.52 -12.55 -5.65
CA VAL A 140 -40.69 -12.45 -6.55
C VAL A 140 -41.27 -13.82 -6.88
N LEU A 141 -40.43 -14.83 -7.18
CA LEU A 141 -40.88 -16.20 -7.41
C LEU A 141 -41.56 -16.79 -6.17
N GLY A 142 -41.08 -16.46 -4.97
CA GLY A 142 -41.71 -16.87 -3.70
C GLY A 142 -43.12 -16.29 -3.50
N ALA A 143 -43.46 -15.18 -4.16
CA ALA A 143 -44.78 -14.56 -4.09
C ALA A 143 -45.81 -15.18 -5.05
N VAL A 144 -45.36 -15.99 -6.03
CA VAL A 144 -46.23 -16.59 -7.04
C VAL A 144 -47.14 -17.68 -6.46
N PRO A 145 -46.67 -18.66 -5.66
CA PRO A 145 -47.54 -19.72 -5.14
C PRO A 145 -48.73 -19.23 -4.29
N PRO A 146 -48.57 -18.27 -3.36
CA PRO A 146 -49.70 -17.73 -2.59
C PRO A 146 -50.73 -17.00 -3.47
N ALA A 147 -50.27 -16.27 -4.48
CA ALA A 147 -51.15 -15.59 -5.43
C ALA A 147 -51.92 -16.59 -6.31
N LEU A 148 -51.24 -17.64 -6.80
CA LEU A 148 -51.87 -18.72 -7.56
C LEU A 148 -52.89 -19.49 -6.73
N HIS A 149 -52.56 -19.84 -5.49
CA HIS A 149 -53.49 -20.52 -4.59
C HIS A 149 -54.75 -19.69 -4.31
N ALA A 150 -54.60 -18.38 -4.11
CA ALA A 150 -55.74 -17.48 -3.97
C ALA A 150 -56.59 -17.42 -5.26
N ALA A 151 -55.96 -17.45 -6.43
CA ALA A 151 -56.66 -17.47 -7.72
C ALA A 151 -57.43 -18.77 -7.93
N GLU A 152 -56.83 -19.93 -7.64
CA GLU A 152 -57.47 -21.25 -7.73
C GLU A 152 -58.66 -21.38 -6.76
N ALA A 153 -58.61 -20.70 -5.61
CA ALA A 153 -59.71 -20.63 -4.64
C ALA A 153 -60.85 -19.67 -5.06
N GLY A 154 -60.77 -19.03 -6.23
CA GLY A 154 -61.80 -18.12 -6.72
C GLY A 154 -61.80 -16.74 -6.04
N ALA A 155 -60.68 -16.34 -5.44
CA ALA A 155 -60.58 -15.05 -4.76
C ALA A 155 -60.66 -13.87 -5.75
N SER A 156 -61.10 -12.71 -5.25
CA SER A 156 -61.11 -11.48 -6.05
C SER A 156 -59.70 -11.01 -6.39
N THR A 157 -59.55 -10.21 -7.46
CA THR A 157 -58.27 -9.64 -7.87
C THR A 157 -57.54 -8.91 -6.73
N ALA A 158 -58.28 -8.22 -5.86
CA ALA A 158 -57.71 -7.53 -4.70
C ALA A 158 -57.09 -8.51 -3.69
N GLN A 159 -57.74 -9.65 -3.46
CA GLN A 159 -57.25 -10.69 -2.54
C GLN A 159 -56.03 -11.43 -3.09
N ILE A 160 -55.98 -11.67 -4.40
CA ILE A 160 -54.82 -12.27 -5.08
C ILE A 160 -53.59 -11.34 -4.97
N LEU A 161 -53.76 -10.05 -5.25
CA LEU A 161 -52.71 -9.05 -5.11
C LEU A 161 -52.24 -8.92 -3.65
N ALA A 162 -53.16 -8.97 -2.69
CA ALA A 162 -52.82 -8.92 -1.27
C ALA A 162 -51.98 -10.14 -0.84
N ALA A 163 -52.36 -11.36 -1.26
CA ALA A 163 -51.62 -12.58 -0.93
C ALA A 163 -50.20 -12.58 -1.52
N GLY A 164 -50.05 -12.20 -2.78
CA GLY A 164 -48.73 -12.05 -3.42
C GLY A 164 -47.90 -10.93 -2.77
N GLY A 165 -48.52 -9.79 -2.49
CA GLY A 165 -47.86 -8.65 -1.83
C GLY A 165 -47.37 -8.96 -0.42
N GLN A 166 -48.16 -9.70 0.38
CA GLN A 166 -47.75 -10.15 1.72
C GLN A 166 -46.56 -11.10 1.66
N ALA A 167 -46.59 -12.08 0.74
CA ALA A 167 -45.49 -13.02 0.55
C ALA A 167 -44.20 -12.32 0.12
N LEU A 168 -44.31 -11.36 -0.81
CA LEU A 168 -43.18 -10.52 -1.23
C LEU A 168 -42.62 -9.69 -0.07
N GLY A 169 -43.50 -9.10 0.75
CA GLY A 169 -43.11 -8.33 1.93
C GLY A 169 -42.36 -9.17 2.97
N ILE A 170 -42.83 -10.40 3.23
CA ILE A 170 -42.15 -11.36 4.12
C ILE A 170 -40.77 -11.75 3.55
N ALA A 171 -40.69 -12.06 2.26
CA ALA A 171 -39.43 -12.40 1.61
C ALA A 171 -38.42 -11.24 1.67
N ALA A 172 -38.87 -10.00 1.42
CA ALA A 172 -38.04 -8.80 1.52
C ALA A 172 -37.54 -8.55 2.95
N ALA A 173 -38.42 -8.68 3.96
CA ALA A 173 -38.04 -8.55 5.36
C ALA A 173 -37.05 -9.64 5.80
N GLY A 174 -37.28 -10.89 5.40
CA GLY A 174 -36.38 -12.01 5.66
C GLY A 174 -35.00 -11.80 5.03
N MET A 175 -34.95 -11.32 3.78
CA MET A 175 -33.70 -10.98 3.09
C MET A 175 -32.96 -9.85 3.80
N PHE A 176 -33.65 -8.81 4.26
CA PHE A 176 -33.05 -7.73 5.05
C PHE A 176 -32.45 -8.26 6.35
N VAL A 177 -33.19 -9.07 7.11
CA VAL A 177 -32.70 -9.68 8.36
C VAL A 177 -31.50 -10.58 8.08
N LEU A 178 -31.57 -11.46 7.08
CA LEU A 178 -30.46 -12.33 6.69
C LEU A 178 -29.21 -11.52 6.33
N THR A 179 -29.37 -10.47 5.54
CA THR A 179 -28.28 -9.56 5.18
C THR A 179 -27.63 -8.96 6.42
N ARG A 180 -28.44 -8.47 7.38
CA ARG A 180 -27.92 -7.92 8.65
C ARG A 180 -27.21 -8.98 9.49
N VAL A 181 -27.76 -10.20 9.56
CA VAL A 181 -27.14 -11.32 10.28
C VAL A 181 -25.79 -11.68 9.65
N VAL A 182 -25.71 -11.75 8.31
CA VAL A 182 -24.47 -12.02 7.59
C VAL A 182 -23.44 -10.92 7.84
N VAL A 183 -23.80 -9.64 7.73
CA VAL A 183 -22.88 -8.52 8.05
C VAL A 183 -22.35 -8.64 9.47
N LEU A 184 -23.24 -8.84 10.46
CA LEU A 184 -22.85 -8.95 11.86
C LEU A 184 -21.98 -10.18 12.12
N ALA A 185 -22.28 -11.31 11.48
CA ALA A 185 -21.48 -12.53 11.59
C ALA A 185 -20.09 -12.34 10.97
N VAL A 186 -20.00 -11.71 9.79
CA VAL A 186 -18.71 -11.39 9.16
C VAL A 186 -17.93 -10.43 10.05
N GLN A 187 -18.55 -9.34 10.51
CA GLN A 187 -17.93 -8.38 11.44
C GLN A 187 -17.41 -9.07 12.70
N ALA A 188 -18.20 -9.97 13.31
CA ALA A 188 -17.76 -10.74 14.46
C ALA A 188 -16.58 -11.67 14.12
N SER A 189 -16.61 -12.33 12.95
CA SER A 189 -15.57 -13.28 12.53
C SER A 189 -14.22 -12.62 12.24
N ILE A 190 -14.21 -11.38 11.71
CA ILE A 190 -12.98 -10.63 11.40
C ILE A 190 -12.57 -9.69 12.55
N GLY A 191 -13.22 -9.78 13.72
CA GLY A 191 -12.97 -8.86 14.83
C GLY A 191 -13.29 -7.39 14.51
N GLY A 192 -14.12 -7.16 13.49
CA GLY A 192 -14.56 -5.84 13.03
C GLY A 192 -13.50 -5.02 12.28
N LYS A 193 -12.37 -5.61 11.85
CA LYS A 193 -11.29 -4.88 11.16
C LYS A 193 -10.86 -5.60 9.88
N ILE A 194 -10.80 -4.86 8.77
CA ILE A 194 -10.23 -5.33 7.50
C ILE A 194 -8.72 -5.03 7.46
N PHE A 195 -8.33 -3.99 8.20
CA PHE A 195 -6.96 -3.54 8.41
C PHE A 195 -6.81 -3.15 9.89
N SER A 196 -5.77 -3.65 10.56
CA SER A 196 -5.59 -3.44 12.01
C SER A 196 -4.41 -2.55 12.40
N GLY A 197 -3.58 -2.13 11.44
CA GLY A 197 -2.41 -1.29 11.69
C GLY A 197 -2.70 0.22 11.86
N SER A 198 -1.63 1.01 11.97
CA SER A 198 -1.66 2.49 11.98
C SER A 198 -1.16 3.05 10.65
N LYS A 199 -1.78 4.13 10.16
CA LYS A 199 -1.38 4.82 8.92
C LYS A 199 -1.13 6.30 9.16
N TRP A 200 -0.12 6.84 8.51
CA TRP A 200 0.21 8.26 8.53
C TRP A 200 0.34 8.81 7.11
N THR A 201 -0.11 10.04 6.91
CA THR A 201 0.06 10.74 5.63
C THR A 201 1.38 11.50 5.60
N THR A 202 2.07 11.50 4.46
CA THR A 202 3.27 12.32 4.24
C THR A 202 2.97 13.68 3.61
N ARG A 203 1.69 14.05 3.46
CA ARG A 203 1.25 15.25 2.74
C ARG A 203 1.88 16.54 3.23
N GLU A 204 2.01 16.71 4.54
CA GLU A 204 2.58 17.92 5.12
C GLU A 204 4.08 18.07 4.86
N LEU A 205 4.75 17.00 4.42
CA LEU A 205 6.15 17.03 4.02
C LEU A 205 6.36 17.61 2.60
N ARG A 206 5.29 17.89 1.84
CA ARG A 206 5.41 18.61 0.55
C ARG A 206 5.91 20.04 0.72
N ALA A 207 5.58 20.68 1.85
CA ALA A 207 5.98 22.06 2.14
C ALA A 207 7.15 22.06 3.13
N ALA A 208 8.26 22.68 2.75
CA ALA A 208 9.44 22.85 3.59
C ALA A 208 9.29 24.02 4.58
N THR A 209 8.17 24.07 5.31
CA THR A 209 7.96 25.11 6.32
C THR A 209 8.50 24.62 7.66
N PRO A 210 9.49 25.31 8.27
CA PRO A 210 9.94 24.99 9.63
C PRO A 210 8.80 25.22 10.63
N GLU A 211 8.71 24.38 11.65
CA GLU A 211 7.84 24.65 12.79
C GLU A 211 8.51 25.67 13.71
N ALA A 212 7.70 26.61 14.24
CA ALA A 212 8.17 27.65 15.13
C ALA A 212 8.52 27.05 16.51
N GLY A 213 9.80 26.78 16.74
CA GLY A 213 10.34 26.34 18.03
C GLY A 213 11.85 26.48 18.05
N SER A 214 12.36 27.37 18.91
CA SER A 214 13.81 27.62 19.10
C SER A 214 14.40 26.88 20.30
N ASP A 215 13.58 26.12 21.03
CA ASP A 215 14.02 25.24 22.10
C ASP A 215 14.62 23.95 21.52
N GLU A 216 15.32 23.19 22.36
CA GLU A 216 16.00 21.96 21.94
C GLU A 216 15.04 20.93 21.33
N ALA A 217 13.81 20.84 21.86
CA ALA A 217 12.76 19.99 21.34
C ALA A 217 12.29 20.43 19.93
N GLY A 218 12.10 21.74 19.70
CA GLY A 218 11.77 22.29 18.39
C GLY A 218 12.87 22.07 17.36
N VAL A 219 14.14 22.20 17.76
CA VAL A 219 15.30 21.90 16.88
C VAL A 219 15.31 20.42 16.48
N GLN A 220 15.13 19.51 17.43
CA GLN A 220 15.11 18.07 17.16
C GLN A 220 13.93 17.68 16.25
N ARG A 221 12.74 18.24 16.49
CA ARG A 221 11.55 18.02 15.65
C ARG A 221 11.75 18.54 14.22
N ASN A 222 12.34 19.71 14.06
CA ASN A 222 12.66 20.27 12.75
C ASN A 222 13.69 19.41 11.99
N ALA A 223 14.69 18.84 12.68
CA ALA A 223 15.64 17.91 12.08
C ALA A 223 14.97 16.60 11.63
N LEU A 224 14.09 16.02 12.46
CA LEU A 224 13.28 14.85 12.09
C LEU A 224 12.41 15.14 10.85
N ARG A 225 11.74 16.29 10.82
CA ARG A 225 10.92 16.74 9.68
C ARG A 225 11.76 16.88 8.41
N ALA A 226 12.94 17.51 8.49
CA ALA A 226 13.83 17.67 7.34
C ALA A 226 14.29 16.32 6.77
N ASN A 227 14.66 15.36 7.63
CA ASN A 227 15.02 14.01 7.21
C ASN A 227 13.85 13.27 6.55
N ALA A 228 12.63 13.44 7.08
CA ALA A 228 11.43 12.84 6.52
C ALA A 228 11.06 13.45 5.15
N ILE A 229 11.23 14.76 4.97
CA ILE A 229 11.06 15.45 3.67
C ILE A 229 12.02 14.84 2.63
N ALA A 230 13.29 14.69 2.98
CA ALA A 230 14.30 14.09 2.10
C ALA A 230 13.96 12.63 1.77
N ALA A 231 13.51 11.84 2.74
CA ALA A 231 13.12 10.45 2.53
C ALA A 231 11.87 10.30 1.64
N ARG A 232 10.85 11.14 1.84
CA ARG A 232 9.66 11.21 0.97
C ARG A 232 10.06 11.55 -0.46
N ALA A 233 10.87 12.60 -0.65
CA ALA A 233 11.34 13.02 -1.96
C ALA A 233 12.12 11.90 -2.65
N ALA A 234 13.01 11.21 -1.93
CA ALA A 234 13.75 10.07 -2.49
C ALA A 234 12.84 8.91 -2.93
N PHE A 235 11.79 8.59 -2.15
CA PHE A 235 10.80 7.58 -2.54
C PHE A 235 10.04 8.00 -3.81
N VAL A 236 9.55 9.24 -3.87
CA VAL A 236 8.83 9.78 -5.03
C VAL A 236 9.72 9.83 -6.27
N ASP A 237 10.96 10.30 -6.15
CA ASP A 237 11.93 10.37 -7.25
C ASP A 237 12.29 8.97 -7.78
N ALA A 238 12.46 8.00 -6.88
CA ALA A 238 12.69 6.61 -7.27
C ALA A 238 11.48 6.03 -8.00
N TYR A 239 10.27 6.28 -7.50
CA TYR A 239 9.04 5.76 -8.08
C TYR A 239 8.77 6.38 -9.45
N THR A 240 8.76 7.71 -9.56
CA THR A 240 8.52 8.43 -10.82
C THR A 240 9.52 8.05 -11.91
N ARG A 241 10.81 7.83 -11.58
CA ARG A 241 11.81 7.33 -12.54
C ARG A 241 11.56 5.88 -12.96
N LEU A 242 11.15 5.02 -12.04
CA LEU A 242 10.89 3.60 -12.32
C LEU A 242 9.75 3.41 -13.32
N ILE A 243 8.69 4.22 -13.22
CA ILE A 243 7.46 4.06 -14.04
C ILE A 243 7.23 5.19 -15.06
N ASP A 244 8.20 6.08 -15.24
CA ASP A 244 8.15 7.24 -16.15
C ASP A 244 6.83 8.04 -16.05
N THR A 245 6.44 8.36 -14.82
CA THR A 245 5.16 9.03 -14.51
C THR A 245 5.43 10.25 -13.61
N PRO A 246 4.84 11.42 -13.87
CA PRO A 246 5.05 12.61 -13.04
C PRO A 246 4.47 12.46 -11.62
N GLU A 247 5.06 13.15 -10.64
CA GLU A 247 4.57 13.13 -9.24
C GLU A 247 3.09 13.55 -9.13
N SER A 248 2.58 14.40 -10.03
CA SER A 248 1.18 14.82 -10.04
C SER A 248 0.19 13.67 -10.23
N HIS A 249 0.62 12.53 -10.78
CA HIS A 249 -0.18 11.32 -10.94
C HIS A 249 -0.02 10.34 -9.76
N LEU A 250 0.82 10.65 -8.78
CA LEU A 250 1.00 9.81 -7.60
C LEU A 250 0.05 10.23 -6.49
N GLU A 251 -0.67 9.27 -5.92
CA GLU A 251 -1.31 9.47 -4.63
C GLU A 251 -0.26 9.74 -3.55
N GLU A 252 -0.66 10.47 -2.50
CA GLU A 252 0.27 10.80 -1.42
C GLU A 252 0.88 9.53 -0.81
N PRO A 253 2.21 9.43 -0.67
CA PRO A 253 2.82 8.33 0.04
C PRO A 253 2.29 8.25 1.48
N MET A 254 1.91 7.04 1.88
CA MET A 254 1.45 6.76 3.23
C MET A 254 2.42 5.82 3.93
N VAL A 255 2.77 6.16 5.18
CA VAL A 255 3.53 5.26 6.05
C VAL A 255 2.53 4.41 6.81
N THR A 256 2.75 3.09 6.85
CA THR A 256 1.90 2.15 7.58
C THR A 256 2.74 1.30 8.52
N ARG A 257 2.28 1.13 9.76
CA ARG A 257 2.83 0.19 10.75
C ARG A 257 1.83 -0.93 11.02
N TYR A 258 2.33 -2.16 11.00
CA TYR A 258 1.66 -3.36 11.50
C TYR A 258 2.44 -3.87 12.71
N GLN A 259 1.76 -4.01 13.84
CA GLN A 259 2.27 -4.65 15.06
C GLN A 259 2.11 -6.18 14.97
N GLU A 260 2.68 -6.90 15.93
CA GLU A 260 2.43 -8.33 16.08
C GLU A 260 0.93 -8.63 16.12
N GLY A 261 0.50 -9.57 15.29
CA GLY A 261 -0.90 -9.93 15.10
C GLY A 261 -1.64 -9.10 14.07
N ASP A 262 -1.10 -7.96 13.63
CA ASP A 262 -1.75 -7.14 12.62
C ASP A 262 -1.70 -7.77 11.23
N TYR A 263 -2.71 -7.47 10.42
CA TYR A 263 -2.85 -7.98 9.07
C TYR A 263 -3.64 -6.99 8.19
N GLN A 264 -3.66 -7.29 6.89
CA GLN A 264 -4.58 -6.69 5.94
C GLN A 264 -5.23 -7.79 5.13
N LEU A 265 -6.55 -7.90 5.19
CA LEU A 265 -7.30 -8.93 4.46
C LEU A 265 -7.09 -8.79 2.94
N THR A 266 -7.38 -9.88 2.25
CA THR A 266 -7.36 -9.96 0.79
C THR A 266 -8.24 -8.87 0.18
N HIS A 267 -7.63 -8.07 -0.71
CA HIS A 267 -8.27 -6.95 -1.38
C HIS A 267 -7.64 -6.73 -2.77
N ILE A 268 -8.25 -5.84 -3.54
CA ILE A 268 -7.71 -5.30 -4.77
C ILE A 268 -7.56 -3.79 -4.62
N ASP A 269 -6.47 -3.25 -5.17
CA ASP A 269 -6.19 -1.81 -5.12
C ASP A 269 -6.86 -1.03 -6.24
N ALA A 270 -7.20 -1.68 -7.35
CA ALA A 270 -8.03 -1.11 -8.39
C ALA A 270 -9.47 -0.99 -7.90
N ARG A 271 -10.14 0.08 -8.32
CA ARG A 271 -11.58 0.25 -8.09
C ARG A 271 -12.36 -0.50 -9.14
N THR A 272 -13.31 -1.33 -8.70
CA THR A 272 -14.18 -2.10 -9.59
C THR A 272 -15.55 -1.45 -9.70
N ALA A 273 -16.24 -1.66 -10.82
CA ALA A 273 -17.60 -1.19 -10.99
C ALA A 273 -18.52 -1.85 -9.95
N GLY A 274 -19.06 -1.07 -9.01
CA GLY A 274 -19.86 -1.57 -7.88
C GLY A 274 -19.21 -1.41 -6.51
N ASP A 275 -17.98 -0.89 -6.42
CA ASP A 275 -17.39 -0.50 -5.14
C ASP A 275 -18.21 0.61 -4.47
N MET A 276 -18.76 0.30 -3.30
CA MET A 276 -19.62 1.20 -2.50
C MET A 276 -18.83 2.14 -1.58
N GLY A 277 -17.51 2.30 -1.83
CA GLY A 277 -16.66 3.25 -1.10
C GLY A 277 -17.04 4.71 -1.41
N GLU A 278 -16.25 5.68 -0.92
CA GLU A 278 -16.36 7.11 -1.30
C GLU A 278 -16.91 7.28 -2.71
N ASP A 279 -17.96 8.09 -2.87
CA ASP A 279 -18.64 8.39 -4.14
C ASP A 279 -17.73 8.11 -5.35
N MET A 280 -17.96 6.97 -6.01
CA MET A 280 -17.09 6.45 -7.07
C MET A 280 -16.85 7.51 -8.14
N GLU A 281 -17.83 8.37 -8.39
CA GLU A 281 -17.71 9.51 -9.30
C GLU A 281 -16.69 10.52 -8.77
N ALA A 282 -16.77 10.89 -7.49
CA ALA A 282 -15.83 11.78 -6.84
C ALA A 282 -14.41 11.19 -6.75
N PHE A 283 -14.25 9.88 -6.52
CA PHE A 283 -12.93 9.24 -6.54
C PHE A 283 -12.33 9.21 -7.94
N MET A 284 -13.11 8.79 -8.95
CA MET A 284 -12.65 8.75 -10.34
C MET A 284 -12.36 10.15 -10.91
N ALA A 285 -12.97 11.19 -10.36
CA ALA A 285 -12.60 12.57 -10.63
C ALA A 285 -11.24 12.95 -10.02
N ARG A 286 -10.87 12.38 -8.87
CA ARG A 286 -9.63 12.63 -8.10
C ARG A 286 -8.45 11.73 -8.52
N GLY A 287 -8.22 11.57 -9.83
CA GLY A 287 -7.08 10.82 -10.36
C GLY A 287 -7.45 9.60 -11.20
N GLY A 288 -8.71 9.19 -11.24
CA GLY A 288 -9.15 8.03 -12.02
C GLY A 288 -8.72 6.70 -11.39
N GLN A 289 -8.41 5.70 -12.22
CA GLN A 289 -8.02 4.38 -11.75
C GLN A 289 -6.59 4.36 -11.17
N ARG A 290 -6.34 3.52 -10.17
CA ARG A 290 -5.00 3.15 -9.70
C ARG A 290 -4.38 2.11 -10.63
N LEU A 291 -3.35 2.51 -11.37
CA LEU A 291 -2.73 1.71 -12.42
C LEU A 291 -1.52 0.92 -11.90
N VAL A 292 -0.71 1.53 -11.04
CA VAL A 292 0.50 0.91 -10.47
C VAL A 292 0.49 1.10 -8.97
N GLN A 293 0.83 0.05 -8.23
CA GLN A 293 1.05 0.07 -6.80
C GLN A 293 2.54 -0.12 -6.51
N CYS A 294 3.11 0.72 -5.65
CA CYS A 294 4.48 0.59 -5.16
C CYS A 294 4.47 0.54 -3.63
N VAL A 295 4.97 -0.56 -3.08
CA VAL A 295 5.08 -0.80 -1.64
C VAL A 295 6.56 -0.95 -1.28
N CYS A 296 7.17 0.06 -0.66
CA CYS A 296 8.52 -0.03 -0.13
C CYS A 296 8.51 -0.46 1.34
N TYR A 297 9.20 -1.54 1.66
CA TYR A 297 9.34 -2.03 3.03
C TYR A 297 10.35 -1.17 3.80
N LEU A 298 9.93 -0.59 4.92
CA LEU A 298 10.78 0.23 5.79
C LEU A 298 11.41 -0.60 6.93
N SER A 299 10.95 -1.82 7.13
CA SER A 299 11.53 -2.84 8.02
C SER A 299 11.49 -4.22 7.36
N GLY A 300 12.15 -5.22 7.96
CA GLY A 300 11.93 -6.63 7.64
C GLY A 300 13.17 -7.42 7.25
N ASP A 301 14.17 -7.55 8.12
CA ASP A 301 15.38 -8.32 7.79
C ASP A 301 15.42 -9.71 8.46
N ASP A 302 14.38 -10.06 9.23
CA ASP A 302 14.34 -11.26 10.05
C ASP A 302 13.39 -12.32 9.46
N GLU A 303 13.95 -13.45 9.00
CA GLU A 303 13.19 -14.64 8.67
C GLU A 303 12.30 -15.06 9.86
N GLY A 304 11.01 -15.32 9.61
CA GLY A 304 10.06 -15.77 10.64
C GLY A 304 9.25 -14.67 11.34
N THR A 305 9.41 -13.40 10.94
CA THR A 305 8.58 -12.28 11.45
C THR A 305 7.16 -12.21 10.87
N GLY A 306 6.85 -13.04 9.87
CA GLY A 306 5.56 -13.02 9.16
C GLY A 306 5.43 -11.76 8.27
N GLY A 307 4.21 -11.28 8.06
CA GLY A 307 4.00 -9.98 7.40
C GLY A 307 4.21 -9.97 5.87
N ALA A 308 4.36 -11.11 5.21
CA ALA A 308 4.55 -11.16 3.77
C ALA A 308 3.38 -10.54 2.98
N THR A 309 3.64 -9.99 1.81
CA THR A 309 2.59 -9.67 0.83
C THR A 309 2.27 -10.94 0.04
N SER A 310 1.04 -11.43 0.12
CA SER A 310 0.57 -12.68 -0.53
C SER A 310 -0.30 -12.35 -1.72
N PHE A 311 -0.07 -13.01 -2.85
CA PHE A 311 -0.93 -12.93 -4.03
C PHE A 311 -1.76 -14.20 -4.13
N ASP A 312 -3.07 -14.07 -3.97
CA ASP A 312 -3.94 -15.20 -3.63
C ASP A 312 -4.64 -15.80 -4.88
N HIS A 313 -4.55 -15.15 -6.05
CA HIS A 313 -5.14 -15.67 -7.27
C HIS A 313 -4.41 -16.94 -7.75
N PRO A 314 -5.10 -18.00 -8.21
CA PRO A 314 -4.46 -19.27 -8.59
C PRO A 314 -3.33 -19.16 -9.62
N CYS A 315 -3.40 -18.20 -10.55
CA CYS A 315 -2.34 -17.98 -11.54
C CYS A 315 -1.04 -17.42 -10.97
N MET A 316 -1.02 -17.01 -9.69
CA MET A 316 0.15 -16.51 -8.99
C MET A 316 0.92 -17.62 -8.27
N GLU A 317 0.43 -18.86 -8.34
CA GLU A 317 1.09 -20.07 -7.78
C GLU A 317 1.50 -19.95 -6.30
N GLY A 318 0.76 -19.15 -5.53
CA GLY A 318 1.05 -18.92 -4.11
C GLY A 318 2.23 -17.98 -3.84
N LEU A 319 2.55 -17.07 -4.78
CA LEU A 319 3.59 -16.06 -4.61
C LEU A 319 3.41 -15.28 -3.31
N LYS A 320 4.48 -15.29 -2.49
CA LYS A 320 4.58 -14.53 -1.24
C LYS A 320 5.89 -13.77 -1.22
N VAL A 321 5.83 -12.49 -0.90
CA VAL A 321 7.00 -11.61 -0.83
C VAL A 321 7.20 -11.19 0.62
N ALA A 322 8.24 -11.72 1.24
CA ALA A 322 8.66 -11.29 2.58
C ALA A 322 9.12 -9.83 2.54
N PRO A 323 8.83 -9.03 3.58
CA PRO A 323 9.39 -7.68 3.67
C PRO A 323 10.92 -7.77 3.68
N THR A 324 11.59 -6.82 3.04
CA THR A 324 13.05 -6.63 3.15
C THR A 324 13.32 -5.16 3.18
N ARG A 325 13.99 -4.66 4.22
CA ARG A 325 14.16 -3.22 4.42
C ARG A 325 14.79 -2.56 3.18
N GLY A 326 14.22 -1.44 2.76
CA GLY A 326 14.65 -0.68 1.58
C GLY A 326 14.29 -1.31 0.23
N SER A 327 13.68 -2.50 0.18
CA SER A 327 13.18 -3.10 -1.06
C SER A 327 11.75 -2.65 -1.36
N ALA A 328 11.42 -2.47 -2.65
CA ALA A 328 10.07 -2.13 -3.10
C ALA A 328 9.43 -3.24 -3.94
N LEU A 329 8.19 -3.58 -3.62
CA LEU A 329 7.33 -4.47 -4.39
C LEU A 329 6.42 -3.61 -5.28
N VAL A 330 6.43 -3.87 -6.58
CA VAL A 330 5.67 -3.12 -7.58
C VAL A 330 4.81 -4.07 -8.41
N PHE A 331 3.52 -3.76 -8.54
CA PHE A 331 2.54 -4.54 -9.31
C PHE A 331 1.43 -3.64 -9.84
N PHE A 332 0.53 -4.19 -10.66
CA PHE A 332 -0.36 -3.41 -11.53
C PHE A 332 -1.82 -3.78 -11.30
N PRO A 333 -2.51 -3.12 -10.35
CA PRO A 333 -3.91 -3.42 -10.06
C PRO A 333 -4.85 -3.26 -11.26
N ALA A 334 -4.47 -2.45 -12.25
CA ALA A 334 -5.22 -2.24 -13.47
C ALA A 334 -4.32 -2.21 -14.71
N PHE A 335 -4.92 -2.52 -15.85
CA PHE A 335 -4.32 -2.35 -17.16
C PHE A 335 -4.19 -0.87 -17.52
N ARG A 336 -3.38 -0.57 -18.55
CA ARG A 336 -3.16 0.79 -19.05
C ARG A 336 -4.46 1.49 -19.48
N ASP A 337 -5.48 0.74 -19.86
CA ASP A 337 -6.80 1.24 -20.23
C ASP A 337 -7.74 1.49 -19.04
N GLY A 338 -7.26 1.31 -17.79
CA GLY A 338 -8.00 1.53 -16.56
C GLY A 338 -8.90 0.36 -16.14
N ARG A 339 -8.97 -0.74 -16.90
CA ARG A 339 -9.68 -1.94 -16.46
C ARG A 339 -8.94 -2.62 -15.31
N SER A 340 -9.68 -3.00 -14.28
CA SER A 340 -9.17 -3.79 -13.15
C SER A 340 -8.60 -5.13 -13.61
N ASP A 341 -7.49 -5.56 -13.00
CA ASP A 341 -6.97 -6.91 -13.12
C ASP A 341 -7.18 -7.67 -11.79
N ASP A 342 -8.30 -8.38 -11.69
CA ASP A 342 -8.71 -9.10 -10.48
C ASP A 342 -7.69 -10.18 -10.03
N ARG A 343 -6.77 -10.58 -10.91
CA ARG A 343 -5.67 -11.49 -10.59
C ARG A 343 -4.65 -10.87 -9.63
N MET A 344 -4.60 -9.53 -9.53
CA MET A 344 -3.76 -8.79 -8.57
C MET A 344 -4.38 -8.66 -7.17
N THR A 345 -5.37 -9.49 -6.88
CA THR A 345 -5.89 -9.67 -5.53
C THR A 345 -4.76 -10.12 -4.59
N HIS A 346 -4.57 -9.37 -3.50
CA HIS A 346 -3.44 -9.57 -2.59
C HIS A 346 -3.82 -9.26 -1.14
N SER A 347 -3.01 -9.75 -0.20
CA SER A 347 -3.18 -9.56 1.24
C SER A 347 -1.85 -9.24 1.93
N GLY A 348 -1.93 -8.56 3.07
CA GLY A 348 -0.82 -8.45 4.01
C GLY A 348 -0.98 -9.53 5.06
N GLN A 349 -0.12 -10.57 5.01
CA GLN A 349 -0.15 -11.65 5.98
C GLN A 349 0.06 -11.13 7.40
N ARG A 350 -0.44 -11.90 8.36
CA ARG A 350 -0.28 -11.61 9.79
C ARG A 350 1.20 -11.42 10.13
N VAL A 351 1.51 -10.39 10.91
CA VAL A 351 2.84 -10.23 11.52
C VAL A 351 2.93 -11.21 12.69
N ASP A 352 3.89 -12.13 12.64
CA ASP A 352 4.02 -13.19 13.64
C ASP A 352 4.86 -12.76 14.84
N SER A 353 5.83 -11.87 14.63
CA SER A 353 6.62 -11.24 15.69
C SER A 353 7.22 -9.92 15.21
N GLY A 354 7.44 -8.98 16.13
CA GLY A 354 8.04 -7.67 15.82
C GLY A 354 7.06 -6.70 15.14
N GLU A 355 7.57 -5.91 14.19
CA GLU A 355 6.79 -4.90 13.47
C GLU A 355 7.13 -4.89 11.98
N LYS A 356 6.10 -4.73 11.15
CA LYS A 356 6.24 -4.45 9.71
C LYS A 356 5.91 -2.98 9.44
N TRP A 357 6.83 -2.30 8.77
CA TRP A 357 6.65 -0.94 8.31
C TRP A 357 6.73 -0.86 6.79
N ILE A 358 5.84 -0.10 6.18
CA ILE A 358 5.86 0.18 4.74
C ILE A 358 5.63 1.67 4.47
N VAL A 359 6.15 2.15 3.35
CA VAL A 359 5.64 3.35 2.68
C VAL A 359 5.11 2.92 1.32
N ASN A 360 3.89 3.33 0.98
CA ASN A 360 3.29 2.98 -0.30
C ASN A 360 2.60 4.15 -0.98
N SER A 361 2.51 4.09 -2.30
CA SER A 361 1.80 5.07 -3.15
C SER A 361 1.31 4.38 -4.42
N TRP A 362 0.23 4.91 -4.98
CA TRP A 362 -0.33 4.47 -6.26
C TRP A 362 -0.08 5.50 -7.35
N ALA A 363 0.22 5.02 -8.55
CA ALA A 363 0.19 5.84 -9.76
C ALA A 363 -1.19 5.75 -10.41
N CYS A 364 -1.78 6.90 -10.71
CA CYS A 364 -3.13 7.05 -11.18
C CYS A 364 -3.18 7.41 -12.68
N GLU A 365 -4.32 7.11 -13.30
CA GLU A 365 -4.59 7.42 -14.72
C GLU A 365 -4.49 8.92 -15.02
N LYS A 366 -4.93 9.76 -14.07
CA LYS A 366 -4.99 11.22 -14.19
C LYS A 366 -4.23 11.86 -13.03
N ALA A 367 -3.95 13.15 -13.16
CA ALA A 367 -3.41 13.94 -12.06
C ALA A 367 -4.34 13.88 -10.84
N VAL A 368 -3.76 13.65 -9.67
CA VAL A 368 -4.46 13.55 -8.39
C VAL A 368 -4.68 14.96 -7.83
N GLU A 369 -5.93 15.33 -7.60
CA GLU A 369 -6.26 16.61 -6.97
C GLU A 369 -5.88 16.64 -5.49
N VAL A 370 -5.20 17.71 -5.06
CA VAL A 370 -4.75 17.90 -3.68
C VAL A 370 -5.86 18.64 -2.90
N LEU A 371 -6.94 17.96 -2.51
CA LEU A 371 -8.04 18.59 -1.76
C LEU A 371 -7.66 18.97 -0.33
N PRO A 372 -7.92 20.19 0.19
CA PRO A 372 -7.62 20.56 1.58
C PRO A 372 -8.25 19.59 2.59
N GLN A 373 -7.56 19.26 3.68
CA GLN A 373 -8.00 18.22 4.65
C GLN A 373 -9.32 18.52 5.39
N HIS A 374 -9.92 19.70 5.22
CA HIS A 374 -11.18 20.06 5.87
C HIS A 374 -12.01 20.94 4.94
N ALA A 375 -12.81 20.34 4.05
CA ALA A 375 -14.10 20.95 3.76
C ALA A 375 -15.02 20.54 4.93
N PRO A 376 -15.57 21.47 5.73
CA PRO A 376 -16.58 21.11 6.70
C PRO A 376 -17.68 20.37 5.95
N ARG A 377 -18.05 19.17 6.40
CA ARG A 377 -19.28 18.52 5.93
C ARG A 377 -20.38 19.56 6.12
N SER A 378 -20.97 20.02 5.02
CA SER A 378 -22.14 20.89 5.08
C SER A 378 -23.17 20.20 5.99
N ALA A 379 -23.58 20.93 7.02
CA ALA A 379 -24.46 20.46 8.09
C ALA A 379 -25.80 19.94 7.58
#